data_AF-A0A9W6RKP7-F1
#
_entry.id   AF-A0A9W6RKP7-F1
#
_cell.length_a   1.000
_cell.length_b   1.000
_cell.length_c   1.000
_cell.angle_alpha   90.00
_cell.angle_beta   90.00
_cell.angle_gamma   90.00
#
_symmetry.space_group_name_H-M   'P 1'
#
loop_
_entity.id
_entity.type
_entity.pdbx_description
1 polymer ?
#
loop_
_entity_poly.entity_id
_entity_poly.type
_entity_poly.pdbx_seq_one_letter_code
_entity_poly.pdbx_strand_id
1 'polypeptide(L)'
;MAAPITPDTPGWTLSKGLVDKTGHPISAALQEQISRRVDALDGPAADAYLRGLGLHLKVVYQPASRFWTFQIIEASLFIGLAAALIGIAIGLLHRRNA
;
A
#
# COMPACT_ATOMS: atom_id res chain seq x y z
N MET A 1 -12.44 21.16 -1.59
CA MET A 1 -12.44 20.11 -2.63
C MET A 1 -12.10 18.79 -1.96
N ALA A 2 -13.05 17.86 -1.83
CA ALA A 2 -12.81 16.60 -1.12
C ALA A 2 -11.87 15.71 -1.95
N ALA A 3 -10.78 15.23 -1.33
CA ALA A 3 -9.90 14.23 -1.95
C ALA A 3 -10.74 13.01 -2.34
N PRO A 4 -10.40 12.28 -3.43
CA PRO A 4 -11.12 11.08 -3.81
C PRO A 4 -11.07 10.14 -2.62
N ILE A 5 -12.25 9.91 -2.04
CA ILE A 5 -12.44 9.11 -0.85
C ILE A 5 -11.79 7.75 -1.10
N THR A 6 -10.94 7.35 -0.16
CA THR A 6 -10.63 5.95 0.08
C THR A 6 -11.93 5.15 -0.09
N PRO A 7 -11.94 3.98 -0.77
CA PRO A 7 -13.14 3.14 -0.75
C PRO A 7 -13.62 3.04 0.70
N ASP A 8 -14.93 3.16 0.93
CA ASP A 8 -15.61 3.16 2.25
C ASP A 8 -15.35 1.89 3.09
N THR A 9 -14.42 1.06 2.65
CA THR A 9 -13.93 -0.13 3.33
C THR A 9 -12.68 0.22 4.15
N PRO A 10 -12.70 0.05 5.48
CA PRO A 10 -11.49 0.24 6.29
C PRO A 10 -10.37 -0.68 5.80
N GLY A 11 -9.16 -0.14 5.66
CA GLY A 11 -8.01 -0.86 5.13
C GLY A 11 -6.76 0.00 5.04
N TRP A 12 -5.62 -0.65 4.80
CA TRP A 12 -4.35 0.05 4.63
C TRP A 12 -4.05 0.25 3.15
N THR A 13 -3.68 1.48 2.79
CA THR A 13 -3.30 1.83 1.42
C THR A 13 -1.85 1.42 1.18
N LEU A 14 -1.63 0.57 0.18
CA LEU A 14 -0.31 0.11 -0.23
C LEU A 14 0.31 1.04 -1.27
N SER A 15 -0.50 1.51 -2.23
CA SER A 15 -0.05 2.49 -3.23
C SER A 15 -1.19 3.33 -3.75
N LYS A 16 -0.86 4.54 -4.18
CA LYS A 16 -1.79 5.51 -4.75
C LYS A 16 -1.11 6.23 -5.90
N GLY A 17 -1.81 6.38 -7.02
CA GLY A 17 -1.27 7.04 -8.20
C GLY A 17 -2.34 7.38 -9.22
N LEU A 18 -2.02 8.31 -10.11
CA LEU A 18 -2.87 8.62 -11.26
C LEU A 18 -2.57 7.65 -12.39
N VAL A 19 -3.63 7.17 -13.02
CA VAL A 19 -3.56 6.31 -14.19
C VAL A 19 -4.36 6.93 -15.34
N ASP A 20 -3.95 6.61 -16.56
CA ASP A 20 -4.73 6.95 -17.74
C ASP A 20 -5.99 6.06 -17.87
N LYS A 21 -6.78 6.29 -18.92
CA LYS A 21 -8.01 5.53 -19.23
C LYS A 21 -7.75 4.04 -19.49
N THR A 22 -6.52 3.67 -19.81
CA THR A 22 -6.10 2.28 -20.04
C THR A 22 -5.55 1.61 -18.77
N GLY A 23 -5.43 2.37 -17.67
CA GLY A 23 -4.93 1.90 -16.38
C GLY A 23 -3.42 1.96 -16.21
N HIS A 24 -2.69 2.53 -17.18
CA HIS A 24 -1.24 2.72 -17.06
C HIS A 24 -0.91 3.90 -16.16
N PRO A 25 0.10 3.78 -15.27
CA PRO A 25 0.55 4.88 -14.44
C PRO A 25 1.12 6.00 -15.30
N ILE A 26 0.79 7.25 -14.97
CA ILE A 26 1.39 8.39 -15.65
C ILE A 26 2.84 8.58 -15.20
N SER A 27 3.71 9.02 -16.12
CA SER A 27 5.11 9.31 -15.79
C SER A 27 5.23 10.56 -14.92
N ALA A 28 6.30 10.65 -14.13
CA ALA A 28 6.58 11.83 -13.31
C ALA A 28 6.70 13.11 -14.17
N ALA A 29 7.32 13.00 -15.35
CA ALA A 29 7.44 14.11 -16.30
C ALA A 29 6.07 14.60 -16.79
N LEU A 30 5.14 13.68 -17.09
CA LEU A 30 3.78 14.04 -17.49
C LEU A 30 3.01 14.68 -16.33
N GLN A 31 3.16 14.14 -15.11
CA GLN A 31 2.56 14.72 -13.92
C GLN A 31 3.04 16.15 -13.67
N GLU A 32 4.33 16.41 -13.82
CA GLU A 32 4.91 17.75 -13.68
C GLU A 32 4.41 18.72 -14.76
N GLN A 33 4.29 18.25 -16.00
CA GLN A 33 3.69 19.04 -17.09
C GLN A 33 2.22 19.40 -16.80
N ILE A 34 1.45 18.46 -16.26
CA ILE A 34 0.06 18.70 -15.86
C ILE A 34 0.01 19.73 -14.73
N SER A 35 0.86 19.59 -13.70
CA SER A 35 0.93 20.55 -12.58
C SER A 35 1.20 21.97 -13.09
N ARG A 36 2.26 22.15 -13.89
CA ARG A 36 2.58 23.45 -14.49
C ARG A 36 1.45 24.02 -15.32
N ARG A 37 0.72 23.17 -16.05
CA ARG A 37 -0.41 23.62 -16.87
C ARG A 37 -1.59 24.06 -16.01
N VAL A 38 -1.87 23.36 -14.92
CA VAL A 38 -2.91 23.73 -13.95
C VAL A 38 -2.57 25.04 -13.27
N ASP A 39 -1.33 25.24 -12.85
CA ASP A 39 -0.87 26.48 -12.20
C ASP A 39 -0.98 27.72 -13.10
N ALA A 40 -0.95 27.50 -14.43
CA ALA A 40 -1.08 28.56 -15.43
C ALA A 40 -2.53 28.84 -15.87
N LEU A 41 -3.52 28.08 -15.36
CA LEU A 41 -4.93 28.21 -15.74
C LEU A 41 -5.76 28.71 -14.54
N ASP A 42 -6.76 29.54 -14.83
CA ASP A 42 -7.76 29.90 -13.82
C ASP A 42 -8.60 28.67 -13.41
N GLY A 43 -9.12 28.66 -12.19
CA GLY A 43 -9.81 27.50 -11.59
C GLY A 43 -10.81 26.77 -12.52
N PRO A 44 -11.78 27.46 -13.15
CA PRO A 44 -12.73 26.81 -14.06
C PRO A 44 -12.07 26.17 -15.30
N ALA A 45 -11.03 26.81 -15.84
CA ALA A 45 -10.29 26.32 -17.00
C ALA A 45 -9.36 25.15 -16.64
N ALA A 46 -8.72 25.21 -15.47
CA ALA A 46 -7.94 24.12 -14.88
C ALA A 46 -8.82 22.88 -14.64
N ASP A 47 -10.02 23.07 -14.08
CA ASP A 47 -10.99 22.00 -13.85
C ASP A 47 -11.44 21.35 -15.16
N ALA A 48 -11.73 22.14 -16.20
CA ALA A 48 -12.10 21.64 -17.51
C ALA A 48 -10.96 20.84 -18.16
N TYR A 49 -9.71 21.33 -18.03
CA TYR A 49 -8.51 20.65 -18.51
C TYR A 49 -8.30 19.29 -17.83
N LEU A 50 -8.35 19.25 -16.49
CA LEU A 50 -8.20 18.02 -15.71
C LEU A 50 -9.29 16.99 -16.05
N ARG A 51 -10.54 17.43 -16.22
CA ARG A 51 -11.64 16.55 -16.66
C ARG A 51 -11.40 15.97 -18.06
N GLY A 52 -10.81 16.75 -18.97
CA GLY A 52 -10.49 16.32 -20.33
C GLY A 52 -9.41 15.21 -20.40
N LEU A 53 -8.45 15.22 -19.47
CA LEU A 53 -7.39 14.21 -19.41
C LEU A 53 -7.94 12.80 -19.09
N GLY A 54 -9.08 12.72 -18.39
CA GLY A 54 -9.71 11.46 -18.02
C GLY A 54 -8.79 10.57 -17.19
N LEU A 55 -8.03 11.18 -16.28
CA LEU A 55 -7.19 10.45 -15.33
C LEU A 55 -8.05 9.87 -14.22
N HIS A 56 -7.68 8.67 -13.79
CA HIS A 56 -8.32 7.98 -12.68
C HIS A 56 -7.34 7.86 -11.51
N LEU A 57 -7.85 7.97 -10.29
CA LEU A 57 -7.06 7.63 -9.12
C LEU A 57 -7.09 6.12 -8.92
N LYS A 58 -5.94 5.47 -9.02
CA LYS A 58 -5.75 4.07 -8.65
C LYS A 58 -5.26 4.00 -7.21
N VAL A 59 -5.99 3.27 -6.38
CA VAL A 59 -5.62 2.98 -4.99
C VAL A 59 -5.52 1.46 -4.84
N VAL A 60 -4.33 0.97 -4.52
CA VAL A 60 -4.14 -0.41 -4.11
C VAL A 60 -4.18 -0.43 -2.59
N TYR A 61 -5.10 -1.22 -2.04
CA TYR A 61 -5.28 -1.35 -0.60
C TYR A 61 -5.34 -2.83 -0.22
N GLN A 62 -5.19 -3.08 1.08
CA GLN A 62 -5.48 -4.36 1.66
C GLN A 62 -6.60 -4.21 2.70
N PRO A 63 -7.60 -5.11 2.69
CA PRO A 63 -8.74 -5.02 3.61
C PRO A 63 -8.32 -5.15 5.07
N ALA A 64 -8.92 -4.36 5.95
CA ALA A 64 -8.69 -4.44 7.40
C ALA A 64 -8.93 -5.85 7.98
N SER A 65 -9.84 -6.62 7.37
CA SER A 65 -10.15 -8.00 7.77
C SER A 65 -8.96 -8.96 7.68
N ARG A 66 -7.90 -8.64 6.91
CA ARG A 66 -6.70 -9.49 6.81
C ARG A 66 -5.73 -9.36 7.99
N PHE A 67 -5.94 -8.39 8.88
CA PHE A 67 -5.03 -8.10 9.99
C PHE A 67 -4.80 -9.34 10.84
N TRP A 68 -5.88 -9.94 11.36
CA TRP A 68 -5.80 -11.09 12.26
C TRP A 68 -5.17 -12.33 11.61
N THR A 69 -5.43 -12.57 10.33
CA THR A 69 -4.81 -13.68 9.60
C THR A 69 -3.29 -13.54 9.60
N PHE A 70 -2.76 -12.35 9.33
CA PHE A 70 -1.32 -12.12 9.37
C PHE A 70 -0.74 -12.23 10.78
N GLN A 71 -1.43 -11.65 11.77
CA GLN A 71 -0.98 -11.71 13.17
C GLN A 71 -0.87 -13.16 13.68
N ILE A 72 -1.83 -14.02 13.34
CA ILE A 72 -1.80 -15.43 13.75
C ILE A 72 -0.65 -16.17 13.07
N ILE A 73 -0.41 -15.95 11.77
CA ILE A 73 0.69 -16.58 11.03
C ILE A 73 2.03 -16.17 11.63
N GLU A 74 2.23 -14.86 11.86
CA GLU A 74 3.45 -14.31 12.41
C GLU A 74 3.70 -14.80 13.84
N ALA A 75 2.68 -14.75 14.69
CA ALA A 75 2.76 -15.28 16.06
C ALA A 75 3.11 -16.77 16.07
N SER A 76 2.48 -17.57 15.21
CA SER A 76 2.75 -19.01 15.11
C SER A 76 4.18 -19.30 14.67
N LEU A 77 4.73 -18.50 13.74
CA LEU A 77 6.11 -18.63 13.29
C LEU A 77 7.09 -18.33 14.43
N PHE A 78 6.88 -17.23 15.17
CA PHE A 78 7.75 -16.87 16.29
C PHE A 78 7.66 -17.86 17.45
N ILE A 79 6.46 -18.34 17.77
CA ILE A 79 6.27 -19.40 18.78
C ILE A 79 7.00 -20.68 18.35
N GLY A 80 6.85 -21.09 17.08
CA GLY A 80 7.54 -22.26 16.54
C GLY A 80 9.06 -22.13 16.60
N LEU A 81 9.59 -20.95 16.22
CA LEU A 81 11.02 -20.67 16.29
C LEU A 81 11.54 -20.67 17.73
N ALA A 82 10.81 -20.05 18.66
CA ALA A 82 11.16 -20.05 20.08
C ALA A 82 11.20 -21.47 20.65
N ALA A 83 10.18 -22.30 20.36
CA ALA A 83 10.15 -23.69 20.79
C ALA A 83 11.32 -24.51 20.22
N ALA A 84 11.67 -24.30 18.95
CA ALA A 84 12.80 -24.96 18.32
C ALA A 84 14.13 -24.58 18.99
N LEU A 85 14.35 -23.28 19.26
CA LEU A 85 15.55 -22.80 19.95
C LEU A 85 15.65 -23.35 21.38
N ILE A 86 14.53 -23.40 22.11
CA ILE A 86 14.48 -24.03 23.45
C ILE A 86 14.85 -25.51 23.35
N GLY A 87 14.26 -26.25 22.41
CA GLY A 87 14.58 -27.67 22.19
C GLY A 87 16.06 -27.90 21.87
N ILE A 88 16.65 -27.05 21.01
CA ILE A 88 18.09 -27.09 20.70
C ILE A 88 18.92 -26.81 21.95
N ALA A 89 18.60 -25.77 22.72
CA ALA A 89 19.32 -25.42 23.93
C ALA A 89 19.30 -26.56 24.95
N ILE A 90 18.14 -27.18 25.16
CA ILE A 90 17.98 -28.36 26.03
C ILE A 90 18.81 -29.53 25.49
N GLY A 91 18.77 -29.81 24.20
CA GLY A 91 19.54 -30.89 23.58
C GLY A 91 21.05 -30.69 23.71
N LEU A 92 21.53 -29.47 23.52
CA LEU A 92 22.94 -29.11 23.73
C LEU A 92 23.36 -29.28 25.18
N LEU A 93 22.50 -28.89 26.14
CA LEU A 93 22.79 -29.07 27.56
C LEU A 93 22.90 -30.54 27.95
N HIS A 94 21.99 -31.39 27.46
CA HIS A 94 22.05 -32.83 27.73
C HIS A 94 23.31 -33.48 27.14
N ARG A 95 23.71 -33.08 25.92
CA ARG A 95 24.94 -33.57 25.28
C ARG A 95 26.24 -33.14 25.97
N ARG A 96 26.19 -32.09 26.81
CA ARG A 96 27.34 -31.64 27.60
C ARG A 96 27.47 -32.37 28.93
N ASN A 97 26.35 -32.88 29.45
CA ASN A 97 26.29 -33.55 30.75
C ASN A 97 26.39 -35.09 30.63
N ALA A 98 26.43 -35.62 29.41
CA ALA A 98 26.73 -37.01 29.08
C ALA A 98 28.17 -37.13 28.57
#